data_AF-A0A210R1A5-F1
#
_entry.id   AF-A0A210R1A5-F1
#
_cell.length_a   1.000
_cell.length_b   1.000
_cell.length_c   1.000
_cell.angle_alpha   90.00
_cell.angle_beta   90.00
_cell.angle_gamma   90.00
#
_symmetry.space_group_name_H-M   'P 1'
#
loop_
_entity.id
_entity.type
_entity.pdbx_description
1 polymer ?
#
loop_
_entity_poly.entity_id
_entity_poly.type
_entity_poly.pdbx_seq_one_letter_code
_entity_poly.pdbx_strand_id
1 'polypeptide(L)'
;MVKTCSVDKCANQFDRSKKISFFRFPKDKRKRKTWIKALNRDGWVPNESSWICSVHFIDGWHGYDPADENYAPTIFKYKVVKQSDINISRETRKLARDESKESQYLKTKQIQLEEVKKKVSLAMHRGYCKPVPEPEAEAEVQEEDDTDVNVLVDTVP
;
A
#
# COMPACT_ATOMS: atom_id res chain seq x y z
N MET A 1 37.76 -35.03 6.38
CA MET A 1 36.83 -33.92 6.06
C MET A 1 35.58 -34.07 6.92
N VAL A 2 35.19 -33.03 7.67
CA VAL A 2 33.98 -33.07 8.54
C VAL A 2 32.74 -32.82 7.68
N LYS A 3 31.66 -33.57 7.90
CA LYS A 3 30.40 -33.34 7.18
C LYS A 3 29.73 -32.08 7.75
N THR A 4 29.45 -31.09 6.90
CA THR A 4 28.79 -29.85 7.29
C THR A 4 27.44 -29.71 6.59
N CYS A 5 26.49 -29.03 7.23
CA CYS A 5 25.18 -28.78 6.63
C CYS A 5 25.31 -27.76 5.49
N SER A 6 24.70 -28.04 4.35
CA SER A 6 24.68 -27.15 3.17
C SER A 6 23.59 -26.07 3.23
N VAL A 7 22.72 -26.12 4.24
CA VAL A 7 21.64 -25.13 4.42
C VAL A 7 22.22 -23.78 4.86
N ASP A 8 21.74 -22.69 4.24
CA ASP A 8 22.19 -21.34 4.57
C ASP A 8 21.99 -21.03 6.07
N LYS A 9 22.98 -20.37 6.66
CA LYS A 9 23.05 -20.02 8.09
C LYS A 9 22.90 -21.22 9.06
N CYS A 10 23.11 -22.45 8.61
CA CYS A 10 23.16 -23.62 9.48
C CYS A 10 24.62 -23.95 9.83
N ALA A 11 25.00 -23.79 11.10
CA ALA A 11 26.34 -24.10 11.61
C ALA A 11 26.50 -25.57 12.07
N ASN A 12 25.52 -26.44 11.78
CA ASN A 12 25.59 -27.83 12.20
C ASN A 12 26.67 -28.59 11.43
N GLN A 13 27.53 -29.24 12.20
CA GLN A 13 28.58 -30.14 11.71
C GLN A 13 28.40 -31.51 12.34
N PHE A 14 28.84 -32.55 11.63
CA PHE A 14 28.75 -33.91 12.11
C PHE A 14 29.66 -34.10 13.30
N ASP A 15 29.04 -34.49 14.41
CA ASP A 15 29.67 -34.70 15.69
C ASP A 15 28.97 -35.91 16.32
N ARG A 16 29.75 -36.88 16.79
CA ARG A 16 29.21 -38.11 17.40
C ARG A 16 28.46 -37.82 18.71
N SER A 17 28.79 -36.73 19.39
CA SER A 17 28.09 -36.31 20.60
C SER A 17 26.69 -35.75 20.30
N LYS A 18 26.47 -35.23 19.09
CA LYS A 18 25.21 -34.64 18.66
C LYS A 18 24.33 -35.73 18.05
N LYS A 19 23.09 -35.85 18.54
CA LYS A 19 22.06 -36.73 17.96
C LYS A 19 21.44 -36.14 16.68
N ILE A 20 22.30 -35.72 15.74
CA ILE A 20 21.91 -35.08 14.48
C ILE A 20 22.34 -35.99 13.33
N SER A 21 21.37 -36.48 12.57
CA SER A 21 21.63 -37.26 11.37
C SER A 21 21.95 -36.35 10.19
N PHE A 22 22.78 -36.82 9.27
CA PHE A 22 23.14 -36.09 8.05
C PHE A 22 22.72 -36.91 6.84
N PHE A 23 21.86 -36.32 6.02
CA PHE A 23 21.33 -36.93 4.80
C PHE A 23 22.07 -36.40 3.57
N ARG A 24 22.36 -37.32 2.65
CA ARG A 24 22.95 -36.98 1.36
C ARG A 24 21.85 -36.58 0.39
N PHE A 25 22.19 -35.83 -0.66
CA PHE A 25 21.22 -35.52 -1.70
C PHE A 25 20.72 -36.80 -2.39
N PRO A 26 19.39 -36.98 -2.55
CA PRO A 26 18.82 -38.15 -3.20
C PRO A 26 19.39 -38.39 -4.61
N LYS A 27 19.46 -39.65 -5.05
CA LYS A 27 19.83 -40.01 -6.42
C LYS A 27 18.72 -39.70 -7.42
N ASP A 28 17.47 -39.82 -6.99
CA ASP A 28 16.31 -39.45 -7.79
C ASP A 28 16.38 -37.96 -8.17
N LYS A 29 16.34 -37.71 -9.48
CA LYS A 29 16.41 -36.36 -10.05
C LYS A 29 15.24 -35.50 -9.57
N ARG A 30 14.04 -36.07 -9.41
CA ARG A 30 12.86 -35.30 -8.99
C ARG A 30 13.01 -34.84 -7.55
N LYS A 31 13.26 -35.76 -6.61
CA LYS A 31 13.50 -35.40 -5.20
C LYS A 31 14.69 -34.47 -5.02
N ARG A 32 15.79 -34.72 -5.73
CA ARG A 32 16.99 -33.87 -5.72
C ARG A 32 16.66 -32.44 -6.15
N LYS A 33 15.93 -32.25 -7.25
CA LYS A 33 15.49 -30.92 -7.71
C LYS A 33 14.65 -30.22 -6.64
N THR A 34 13.74 -30.93 -5.98
CA THR A 34 12.94 -30.35 -4.88
C THR A 34 13.82 -29.89 -3.71
N TRP A 35 14.82 -30.69 -3.32
CA TRP A 35 15.75 -30.32 -2.25
C TRP A 35 16.60 -29.09 -2.61
N ILE A 36 17.12 -29.04 -3.85
CA ILE A 36 17.87 -27.88 -4.36
C ILE A 36 17.00 -26.64 -4.37
N LYS A 37 15.75 -26.76 -4.86
CA LYS A 37 14.79 -25.67 -4.87
C LYS A 37 14.46 -25.19 -3.46
N ALA A 38 14.32 -26.11 -2.49
CA ALA A 38 14.04 -25.77 -1.10
C ALA A 38 15.16 -24.93 -0.47
N LEU A 39 16.42 -25.21 -0.80
CA LEU A 39 17.58 -24.42 -0.35
C LEU A 39 17.60 -23.01 -0.92
N ASN A 40 16.98 -22.79 -2.09
CA ASN A 40 16.81 -21.49 -2.74
C ASN A 40 18.10 -20.66 -2.79
N ARG A 41 19.20 -21.29 -3.23
CA ARG A 41 20.52 -20.67 -3.36
C ARG A 41 20.87 -20.53 -4.84
N ASP A 42 21.04 -19.29 -5.29
CA ASP A 42 21.27 -18.99 -6.69
C ASP A 42 22.62 -19.56 -7.17
N GLY A 43 22.61 -20.21 -8.34
CA GLY A 43 23.80 -20.79 -8.98
C GLY A 43 24.47 -21.93 -8.20
N TRP A 44 23.88 -22.42 -7.11
CA TRP A 44 24.48 -23.46 -6.29
C TRP A 44 24.01 -24.85 -6.71
N VAL A 45 24.97 -25.76 -6.87
CA VAL A 45 24.73 -27.17 -7.22
C VAL A 45 25.29 -28.07 -6.11
N PRO A 46 24.50 -29.02 -5.59
CA PRO A 46 24.99 -29.94 -4.58
C PRO A 46 26.08 -30.84 -5.16
N ASN A 47 27.19 -30.94 -4.44
CA ASN A 47 28.27 -31.88 -4.71
C ASN A 47 28.12 -33.16 -3.88
N GLU A 48 29.03 -34.12 -4.06
CA GLU A 48 29.02 -35.39 -3.31
C GLU A 48 29.23 -35.23 -1.80
N SER A 49 29.85 -34.13 -1.39
CA SER A 49 30.06 -33.73 -0.01
C SER A 49 28.97 -32.79 0.52
N SER A 50 27.87 -32.61 -0.21
CA SER A 50 26.75 -31.78 0.24
C SER A 50 25.79 -32.62 1.07
N TRP A 51 25.55 -32.18 2.29
CA TRP A 51 24.72 -32.87 3.28
C TRP A 51 23.71 -31.91 3.89
N ILE A 52 22.55 -32.43 4.28
CA ILE A 52 21.55 -31.68 5.04
C ILE A 52 21.35 -32.40 6.37
N CYS A 53 21.39 -31.64 7.47
CA CYS A 53 21.17 -32.22 8.80
C CYS A 53 19.67 -32.42 9.10
N SER A 54 19.37 -33.36 10.00
CA SER A 54 18.01 -33.80 10.33
C SER A 54 17.10 -32.69 10.83
N VAL A 55 17.65 -31.64 11.45
CA VAL A 55 16.87 -30.49 11.98
C VAL A 55 16.08 -29.73 10.92
N HIS A 56 16.36 -29.96 9.63
CA HIS A 56 15.65 -29.33 8.52
C HIS A 56 14.42 -30.14 8.06
N PHE A 57 14.21 -31.32 8.64
CA PHE A 57 13.11 -32.21 8.35
C PHE A 57 12.22 -32.37 9.58
N ILE A 58 10.93 -32.59 9.34
CA ILE A 58 9.97 -32.90 10.40
C ILE A 58 10.36 -34.27 10.98
N ASP A 59 10.38 -34.40 12.30
CA ASP A 59 10.83 -35.60 13.03
C ASP A 59 12.25 -36.08 12.71
N GLY A 60 13.05 -35.26 12.02
CA GLY A 60 14.43 -35.58 11.70
C GLY A 60 14.63 -36.61 10.58
N TRP A 61 13.58 -36.95 9.82
CA TRP A 61 13.65 -37.88 8.69
C TRP A 61 12.97 -37.30 7.45
N HIS A 62 13.29 -37.75 6.24
CA HIS A 62 12.61 -37.28 5.03
C HIS A 62 11.60 -38.32 4.50
N GLY A 63 10.44 -37.85 4.05
CA GLY A 63 9.43 -38.66 3.36
C GLY A 63 9.92 -39.21 2.01
N TYR A 64 9.29 -40.27 1.51
CA TYR A 64 9.59 -40.83 0.17
C TYR A 64 8.59 -40.40 -0.89
N ASP A 65 7.35 -40.12 -0.48
CA ASP A 65 6.27 -39.71 -1.37
C ASP A 65 6.39 -38.20 -1.68
N PRO A 66 6.35 -37.77 -2.95
CA PRO A 66 6.25 -36.36 -3.31
C PRO A 66 5.08 -35.60 -2.69
N ALA A 67 4.01 -36.28 -2.30
CA ALA A 67 2.85 -35.69 -1.62
C ALA A 67 3.10 -35.46 -0.12
N ASP A 68 4.15 -36.05 0.45
CA ASP A 68 4.52 -35.89 1.85
C ASP A 68 5.09 -34.48 2.10
N GLU A 69 4.60 -33.81 3.15
CA GLU A 69 5.12 -32.51 3.61
C GLU A 69 6.63 -32.56 3.91
N ASN A 70 7.11 -33.74 4.28
CA ASN A 70 8.50 -33.99 4.67
C ASN A 70 9.35 -34.57 3.53
N TYR A 71 8.86 -34.54 2.29
CA TYR A 71 9.59 -35.01 1.11
C TYR A 71 10.92 -34.25 0.87
N ALA A 72 10.95 -32.99 1.28
CA ALA A 72 12.08 -32.08 1.16
C ALA A 72 12.31 -31.32 2.48
N PRO A 73 13.51 -30.77 2.71
CA PRO A 73 13.75 -29.95 3.89
C PRO A 73 12.81 -28.74 3.85
N THR A 74 11.98 -28.58 4.87
CA THR A 74 10.99 -27.50 5.00
C THR A 74 11.35 -26.51 6.10
N ILE A 75 12.10 -26.95 7.12
CA ILE A 75 12.40 -26.14 8.29
C ILE A 75 13.65 -25.28 8.04
N PHE A 76 13.45 -23.99 7.80
CA PHE A 76 14.52 -23.01 7.61
C PHE A 76 14.35 -21.81 8.55
N LYS A 77 15.09 -21.80 9.66
CA LYS A 77 15.00 -20.74 10.68
C LYS A 77 15.15 -19.32 10.11
N TYR A 78 16.06 -19.14 9.14
CA TYR A 78 16.32 -17.83 8.53
C TYR A 78 15.19 -17.32 7.62
N LYS A 79 14.29 -18.20 7.14
CA LYS A 79 13.16 -17.79 6.28
C LYS A 79 12.02 -17.17 7.08
N VAL A 80 11.79 -17.65 8.31
CA VAL A 80 10.74 -17.12 9.22
C VAL A 80 10.97 -15.63 9.49
N VAL A 81 12.21 -15.25 9.79
CA VAL A 81 12.59 -13.85 10.07
C VAL A 81 12.38 -12.96 8.84
N LYS A 82 12.77 -13.42 7.64
CA LYS A 82 12.54 -12.64 6.41
C LYS A 82 11.05 -12.49 6.10
N GLN A 83 10.24 -13.53 6.32
CA GLN A 83 8.80 -13.48 6.07
C GLN A 83 8.06 -12.57 7.05
N SER A 84 8.45 -12.54 8.33
CA SER A 84 7.87 -11.58 9.28
C SER A 84 8.15 -10.15 8.86
N ASP A 85 9.38 -9.82 8.47
CA ASP A 85 9.74 -8.45 8.07
C ASP A 85 9.00 -8.00 6.81
N ILE A 86 8.84 -8.90 5.83
CA ILE A 86 8.06 -8.65 4.60
C ILE A 86 6.58 -8.46 4.93
N ASN A 87 6.02 -9.28 5.81
CA ASN A 87 4.61 -9.19 6.19
C ASN A 87 4.33 -7.90 6.97
N ILE A 88 5.20 -7.52 7.92
CA ILE A 88 5.14 -6.24 8.64
C ILE A 88 5.23 -5.08 7.64
N SER A 89 6.16 -5.14 6.69
CA SER A 89 6.31 -4.12 5.64
C SER A 89 5.10 -4.02 4.71
N ARG A 90 4.37 -5.12 4.50
CA ARG A 90 3.14 -5.14 3.69
C ARG A 90 1.97 -4.54 4.46
N GLU A 91 1.82 -4.91 5.73
CA GLU A 91 0.73 -4.43 6.58
C GLU A 91 0.83 -2.92 6.82
N THR A 92 2.04 -2.43 7.13
CA THR A 92 2.29 -0.99 7.29
C THR A 92 1.91 -0.17 6.06
N ARG A 93 2.24 -0.65 4.84
CA ARG A 93 1.83 0.02 3.59
C ARG A 93 0.32 0.01 3.36
N LYS A 94 -0.37 -1.05 3.78
CA LYS A 94 -1.82 -1.16 3.69
C LYS A 94 -2.49 -0.15 4.63
N LEU A 95 -2.06 -0.11 5.89
CA LEU A 95 -2.56 0.85 6.89
C LEU A 95 -2.38 2.30 6.43
N ALA A 96 -1.20 2.67 5.93
CA ALA A 96 -0.95 4.02 5.43
C ALA A 96 -1.87 4.40 4.24
N ARG A 97 -2.19 3.43 3.37
CA ARG A 97 -3.12 3.64 2.25
C ARG A 97 -4.55 3.84 2.75
N ASP A 98 -4.99 3.05 3.72
CA ASP A 98 -6.33 3.13 4.26
C ASP A 98 -6.54 4.42 5.06
N GLU A 99 -5.54 4.83 5.85
CA GLU A 99 -5.50 6.13 6.54
C GLU A 99 -5.55 7.32 5.57
N SER A 100 -4.84 7.22 4.44
CA SER A 100 -4.87 8.25 3.39
C SER A 100 -6.27 8.38 2.77
N LYS A 101 -6.94 7.25 2.50
CA LYS A 101 -8.31 7.24 1.97
C LYS A 101 -9.32 7.81 2.96
N GLU A 102 -9.20 7.43 4.23
CA GLU A 102 -10.06 7.93 5.30
C GLU A 102 -9.89 9.44 5.47
N SER A 103 -8.66 9.92 5.49
CA SER A 103 -8.36 11.36 5.55
C SER A 103 -8.94 12.12 4.36
N GLN A 104 -8.84 11.57 3.14
CA GLN A 104 -9.46 12.16 1.95
C GLN A 104 -10.99 12.20 2.07
N TYR A 105 -11.62 11.11 2.50
CA TYR A 105 -13.07 11.05 2.71
C TYR A 105 -13.53 12.11 3.73
N LEU A 106 -12.88 12.18 4.90
CA LEU A 106 -13.20 13.17 5.93
C LEU A 106 -13.05 14.60 5.41
N LYS A 107 -11.99 14.88 4.65
CA LYS A 107 -11.77 16.20 4.03
C LYS A 107 -12.90 16.56 3.05
N THR A 108 -13.30 15.63 2.19
CA THR A 108 -14.40 15.88 1.24
C THR A 108 -15.74 16.09 1.96
N LYS A 109 -16.02 15.31 3.00
CA LYS A 109 -17.23 15.45 3.82
C LYS A 109 -17.28 16.81 4.52
N GLN A 110 -16.15 17.28 5.05
CA GLN A 110 -16.05 18.60 5.68
C GLN A 110 -16.37 19.72 4.68
N ILE A 111 -15.77 19.68 3.48
CA ILE A 111 -16.01 20.67 2.42
C ILE A 111 -17.49 20.71 2.03
N GLN A 112 -18.11 19.55 1.84
CA GLN A 112 -19.54 19.47 1.53
C GLN A 112 -20.40 20.07 2.64
N LEU A 113 -20.07 19.82 3.91
CA LEU A 113 -20.77 20.37 5.07
C LEU A 113 -20.67 21.90 5.12
N GLU A 114 -19.50 22.46 4.85
CA GLU A 114 -19.31 23.91 4.78
C GLU A 114 -20.09 24.55 3.63
N GLU A 115 -20.14 23.89 2.47
CA GLU A 115 -20.91 24.36 1.32
C GLU A 115 -22.42 24.38 1.63
N VAL A 116 -22.93 23.32 2.27
CA VAL A 116 -24.33 23.26 2.74
C VAL A 116 -24.61 24.37 3.75
N LYS A 117 -23.72 24.58 4.74
CA LYS A 117 -23.87 25.66 5.72
C LYS A 117 -23.93 27.05 5.05
N LYS A 118 -23.07 27.30 4.06
CA LYS A 118 -23.10 28.55 3.28
C LYS A 118 -24.41 28.72 2.53
N LYS A 119 -24.91 27.67 1.87
CA LYS A 119 -26.21 27.70 1.16
C LYS A 119 -27.37 27.97 2.11
N VAL A 120 -27.37 27.35 3.29
CA VAL A 120 -28.39 27.57 4.32
C VAL A 120 -28.35 29.01 4.85
N SER A 121 -27.16 29.51 5.22
CA SER A 121 -27.00 30.91 5.66
C SER A 121 -27.48 31.91 4.61
N LEU A 122 -27.10 31.72 3.33
CA LEU A 122 -27.53 32.56 2.22
C LEU A 122 -29.06 32.56 2.05
N ALA A 123 -29.72 31.41 2.21
CA ALA A 123 -31.17 31.30 2.15
C ALA A 123 -31.85 32.11 3.27
N MET A 124 -31.28 32.12 4.48
CA MET A 124 -31.85 32.84 5.63
C MET A 124 -31.71 34.37 5.51
N HIS A 125 -30.70 34.88 4.82
CA HIS A 125 -30.50 36.33 4.65
C HIS A 125 -31.41 36.97 3.58
N ARG A 126 -32.03 36.19 2.68
CA ARG A 126 -32.97 36.71 1.66
C ARG A 126 -34.23 37.36 2.25
N GLY A 127 -34.59 37.06 3.51
CA GLY A 127 -35.76 37.64 4.19
C GLY A 127 -35.52 38.99 4.88
N TYR A 128 -34.28 39.49 4.94
CA TYR A 128 -33.95 40.70 5.71
C TYR A 128 -33.73 41.95 4.84
N CYS A 129 -33.68 41.82 3.51
CA CYS A 129 -33.62 42.98 2.62
C CYS A 129 -35.05 43.42 2.28
N LYS A 130 -35.58 44.37 3.06
CA LYS A 130 -36.85 45.04 2.71
C LYS A 130 -36.60 45.98 1.52
N PRO A 131 -37.50 46.01 0.51
CA PRO A 131 -37.43 47.02 -0.55
C PRO A 131 -37.49 48.41 0.08
N VAL A 132 -36.55 49.29 -0.31
CA VAL A 132 -36.62 50.71 0.02
C VAL A 132 -37.84 51.27 -0.73
N PRO A 133 -38.82 51.91 -0.06
CA PRO A 133 -39.95 52.51 -0.75
C PRO A 133 -39.45 53.64 -1.65
N GLU A 134 -39.79 53.58 -2.94
CA GLU A 134 -39.56 54.68 -3.88
C GLU A 134 -40.40 55.90 -3.43
N PRO A 135 -39.82 57.12 -3.37
CA PRO A 135 -40.55 58.30 -2.95
C PRO A 135 -41.57 58.69 -4.01
N GLU A 136 -42.85 58.75 -3.60
CA GLU A 136 -43.97 59.25 -4.40
C GLU A 136 -43.74 60.72 -4.78
N ALA A 137 -43.80 61.00 -6.09
CA ALA A 137 -43.64 62.33 -6.64
C ALA A 137 -44.88 63.18 -6.36
N GLU A 138 -44.74 64.19 -5.50
CA GLU A 138 -45.72 65.27 -5.36
C GLU A 138 -45.39 66.45 -6.29
N ALA A 139 -46.45 66.94 -6.94
CA ALA A 139 -46.73 68.31 -7.37
C ALA A 139 -45.81 69.00 -8.41
N GLU A 140 -46.33 69.02 -9.63
CA GLU A 140 -46.48 70.17 -10.55
C GLU A 140 -45.92 71.54 -10.08
N VAL A 141 -44.89 72.02 -10.78
CA VAL A 141 -44.68 73.46 -11.08
C VAL A 141 -44.27 73.55 -12.55
N GLN A 142 -45.13 74.13 -13.38
CA GLN A 142 -44.78 74.63 -14.71
C GLN A 142 -44.09 75.98 -14.55
N GLU A 143 -42.92 76.18 -15.17
CA GLU A 143 -42.60 77.41 -15.91
C GLU A 143 -41.64 77.06 -17.07
N GLU A 144 -42.03 77.56 -18.22
CA GLU A 144 -41.39 77.59 -19.53
C GLU A 144 -40.19 78.57 -19.57
N ASP A 145 -39.08 78.23 -20.24
CA ASP A 145 -38.52 79.10 -21.30
C ASP A 145 -37.33 78.49 -22.06
N ASP A 146 -37.21 78.98 -23.29
CA ASP A 146 -36.37 78.58 -24.42
C ASP A 146 -34.84 78.53 -24.19
N THR A 147 -34.15 77.64 -24.91
CA THR A 147 -33.23 78.03 -26.02
C THR A 147 -32.54 76.82 -26.66
N ASP A 148 -32.71 76.76 -27.98
CA ASP A 148 -32.06 75.86 -28.93
C ASP A 148 -30.62 76.34 -29.21
N VAL A 149 -29.60 75.51 -28.96
CA VAL A 149 -28.26 75.69 -29.55
C VAL A 149 -27.69 74.34 -29.96
N ASN A 150 -27.95 74.03 -31.22
CA ASN A 150 -27.25 73.06 -32.05
C ASN A 150 -25.78 73.50 -32.27
N VAL A 151 -24.79 72.66 -31.96
CA VAL A 151 -23.45 72.77 -32.56
C VAL A 151 -22.92 71.38 -32.91
N LEU A 152 -22.95 71.09 -34.21
CA LEU A 152 -22.11 70.13 -34.92
C LEU A 152 -20.63 70.41 -34.66
N VAL A 153 -19.83 69.35 -34.47
CA VAL A 153 -18.50 69.08 -35.09
C VAL A 153 -17.86 67.88 -34.34
N ASP A 154 -17.09 66.94 -34.90
CA ASP A 154 -16.30 66.94 -36.11
C ASP A 154 -15.99 65.50 -36.59
N THR A 155 -15.58 65.42 -37.85
CA THR A 155 -15.19 64.23 -38.59
C THR A 155 -13.66 64.12 -38.61
N VAL A 156 -13.10 62.97 -38.19
CA VAL A 156 -11.98 62.16 -38.77
C VAL A 156 -10.66 62.88 -39.14
N PRO A 157 -9.50 62.29 -38.79
CA PRO A 157 -8.75 61.47 -39.78
C PRO A 157 -8.66 59.99 -39.46
#